data_AF-A0A0E3S8R3-F1
#
_entry.id   AF-A0A0E3S8R3-F1
#
_cell.length_a   1.000
_cell.length_b   1.000
_cell.length_c   1.000
_cell.angle_alpha   90.00
_cell.angle_beta   90.00
_cell.angle_gamma   90.00
#
_symmetry.space_group_name_H-M   'P 1'
#
loop_
_entity.id
_entity.type
_entity.pdbx_description
1 polymer ?
#
loop_
_entity_poly.entity_id
_entity_poly.type
_entity_poly.pdbx_seq_one_letter_code
_entity_poly.pdbx_strand_id
1 'polypeptide(L)'
;MIYCQMIEYHLEQEIMRYLQGLGGNILVCPGPSTAVRRSVCDVVRFSDDTIVEDADFTVNVLQKSMKVVQNPQAKVYTNAPETLGAWYKQRTRWWFGYLQVWKIHRRWSVGNTWMIYNYLSYIISVCSIIMILLIPYFMLQYNDVTDLALHGLVYLIIPVLLYILLTGWLFGHDKKLLLMLIPYVIIYSTFRVFVLSYVYICYLTGMGLKIKFGSRTINAK
;
A
#
# COMPACT_ATOMS: atom_id res chain seq x y z
N MET A 1 14.27 2.48 8.83
CA MET A 1 13.40 1.45 8.22
C MET A 1 12.39 0.90 9.22
N ILE A 2 12.83 0.35 10.36
CA ILE A 2 11.96 -0.29 11.37
C ILE A 2 10.78 0.61 11.80
N TYR A 3 11.04 1.83 12.30
CA TYR A 3 9.94 2.73 12.71
C TYR A 3 9.00 3.12 11.55
N CYS A 4 9.52 3.27 10.33
CA CYS A 4 8.68 3.52 9.15
C CYS A 4 7.79 2.30 8.83
N GLN A 5 8.30 1.08 8.99
CA GLN A 5 7.48 -0.14 8.89
C GLN A 5 6.40 -0.16 9.96
N MET A 6 6.72 0.19 11.22
CA MET A 6 5.73 0.22 12.30
C MET A 6 4.59 1.20 11.98
N ILE A 7 4.94 2.42 11.50
CA ILE A 7 3.95 3.41 11.05
C ILE A 7 3.10 2.85 9.91
N GLU A 8 3.72 2.28 8.87
CA GLU A 8 2.97 1.73 7.73
C GLU A 8 2.05 0.57 8.14
N TYR A 9 2.52 -0.36 8.97
CA TYR A 9 1.71 -1.48 9.43
C TYR A 9 0.54 -0.99 10.29
N HIS A 10 0.74 0.01 11.14
CA HIS A 10 -0.35 0.60 11.91
C HIS A 10 -1.41 1.26 10.99
N LEU A 11 -0.98 2.03 9.98
CA LEU A 11 -1.90 2.66 9.03
C LEU A 11 -2.62 1.65 8.12
N GLU A 12 -1.89 0.71 7.54
CA GLU A 12 -2.42 -0.18 6.49
C GLU A 12 -2.98 -1.50 7.02
N GLN A 13 -2.35 -2.11 8.01
CA GLN A 13 -2.74 -3.43 8.51
C GLN A 13 -3.74 -3.33 9.66
N GLU A 14 -3.65 -2.28 10.47
CA GLU A 14 -4.54 -2.09 11.62
C GLU A 14 -5.71 -1.15 11.27
N ILE A 15 -5.43 0.10 10.92
CA ILE A 15 -6.48 1.11 10.72
C ILE A 15 -7.26 0.87 9.43
N MET A 16 -6.59 0.75 8.28
CA MET A 16 -7.28 0.56 7.00
C MET A 16 -8.11 -0.72 6.98
N ARG A 17 -7.59 -1.82 7.55
CA ARG A 17 -8.36 -3.06 7.66
C ARG A 17 -9.51 -2.96 8.64
N TYR A 18 -9.36 -2.21 9.72
CA TYR A 18 -10.45 -1.99 10.65
C TYR A 18 -11.61 -1.28 9.93
N LEU A 19 -11.30 -0.22 9.18
CA LEU A 19 -12.28 0.52 8.37
C LEU A 19 -12.96 -0.36 7.32
N GLN A 20 -12.19 -1.21 6.62
CA GLN A 20 -12.76 -2.21 5.70
C GLN A 20 -13.65 -3.24 6.43
N GLY A 21 -13.24 -3.64 7.63
CA GLY A 21 -13.91 -4.61 8.49
C GLY A 21 -15.25 -4.14 9.03
N LEU A 22 -15.46 -2.82 9.21
CA LEU A 22 -16.76 -2.25 9.57
C LEU A 22 -17.86 -2.63 8.56
N GLY A 23 -17.50 -2.72 7.28
CA GLY A 23 -18.39 -3.18 6.20
C GLY A 23 -18.30 -4.68 5.90
N GLY A 24 -17.46 -5.44 6.63
CA GLY A 24 -17.18 -6.85 6.32
C GLY A 24 -16.45 -7.08 4.99
N ASN A 25 -15.72 -6.07 4.51
CA ASN A 25 -15.13 -6.01 3.17
C ASN A 25 -13.60 -5.90 3.18
N ILE A 26 -12.93 -6.55 4.15
CA ILE A 26 -11.47 -6.59 4.17
C ILE A 26 -10.97 -7.30 2.91
N LEU A 27 -10.17 -6.60 2.11
CA LEU A 27 -9.73 -7.11 0.81
C LEU A 27 -8.63 -8.16 0.91
N VAL A 28 -7.84 -8.13 1.99
CA VAL A 28 -6.74 -9.06 2.21
C VAL A 28 -6.61 -9.42 3.67
N CYS A 29 -6.70 -10.72 3.92
CA CYS A 29 -6.38 -11.34 5.18
C CYS A 29 -5.01 -12.01 5.09
N PRO A 30 -3.94 -11.45 5.69
CA PRO A 30 -2.59 -11.95 5.50
C PRO A 30 -2.43 -13.26 6.26
N GLY A 31 -1.70 -14.21 5.69
CA GLY A 31 -1.58 -15.58 6.23
C GLY A 31 -1.37 -15.66 7.76
N PRO A 32 -0.35 -15.01 8.35
CA PRO A 32 -0.06 -15.12 9.78
C PRO A 32 -1.14 -14.53 10.71
N SER A 33 -2.00 -13.64 10.20
CA SER A 33 -2.98 -12.90 11.00
C SER A 33 -4.42 -13.28 10.70
N THR A 34 -4.66 -14.48 10.15
CA THR A 34 -5.96 -14.87 9.61
C THR A 34 -6.42 -16.21 10.17
N ALA A 35 -7.69 -16.26 10.56
CA ALA A 35 -8.40 -17.49 10.87
C ALA A 35 -9.62 -17.61 9.94
N VAL A 36 -9.85 -18.80 9.39
CA VAL A 36 -10.94 -19.07 8.44
C VAL A 36 -11.78 -20.24 8.97
N ARG A 37 -13.11 -20.12 8.89
CA ARG A 37 -14.01 -21.22 9.24
C ARG A 37 -13.88 -22.35 8.23
N ARG A 38 -13.91 -23.60 8.69
CA ARG A 38 -13.82 -24.77 7.81
C ARG A 38 -14.85 -24.74 6.67
N SER A 39 -16.09 -24.37 6.98
CA SER A 39 -17.18 -24.26 6.00
C SER A 39 -16.89 -23.29 4.86
N VAL A 40 -16.11 -22.23 5.09
CA VAL A 40 -15.68 -21.30 4.03
C VAL A 40 -14.69 -22.00 3.12
N CYS A 41 -13.73 -22.73 3.69
CA CYS A 41 -12.74 -23.48 2.93
C CYS A 41 -13.36 -24.61 2.10
N ASP A 42 -14.52 -25.15 2.47
CA ASP A 42 -15.23 -26.16 1.67
C ASP A 42 -15.81 -25.59 0.36
N VAL A 43 -16.05 -24.27 0.29
CA VAL A 43 -16.68 -23.59 -0.84
C VAL A 43 -15.70 -22.69 -1.62
N VAL A 44 -14.65 -22.20 -0.96
CA VAL A 44 -13.58 -21.39 -1.56
C VAL A 44 -12.25 -22.11 -1.34
N ARG A 45 -11.51 -22.35 -2.41
CA ARG A 45 -10.17 -22.93 -2.36
C ARG A 45 -9.13 -21.85 -2.61
N PHE A 46 -7.93 -22.05 -2.07
CA PHE A 46 -6.77 -21.27 -2.46
C PHE A 46 -6.43 -21.56 -3.92
N SER A 47 -6.00 -20.53 -4.64
CA SER A 47 -5.53 -20.63 -6.01
C SER A 47 -4.06 -20.22 -6.11
N ASP A 48 -3.40 -20.75 -7.13
CA ASP A 48 -2.04 -20.39 -7.55
C ASP A 48 -2.02 -19.33 -8.67
N ASP A 49 -3.19 -18.77 -9.02
CA ASP A 49 -3.34 -17.81 -10.12
C ASP A 49 -2.66 -16.46 -9.87
N THR A 50 -2.41 -16.12 -8.60
CA THR A 50 -1.70 -14.89 -8.19
C THR A 50 -0.57 -15.18 -7.22
N ILE A 51 0.36 -14.23 -7.08
CA ILE A 51 1.47 -14.30 -6.10
C ILE A 51 1.07 -13.90 -4.68
N VAL A 52 -0.21 -13.59 -4.50
CA VAL A 52 -0.85 -13.16 -3.26
C VAL A 52 -2.10 -14.03 -3.09
N GLU A 53 -1.87 -15.33 -2.90
CA GLU A 53 -2.90 -16.34 -2.74
C GLU A 53 -3.89 -16.00 -1.61
N ASP A 54 -3.42 -15.27 -0.60
CA ASP A 54 -4.19 -14.78 0.53
C ASP A 54 -5.18 -13.67 0.12
N ALA A 55 -4.74 -12.71 -0.68
CA ALA A 55 -5.59 -11.66 -1.25
C ALA A 55 -6.61 -12.24 -2.24
N ASP A 56 -6.17 -13.14 -3.11
CA ASP A 56 -7.04 -13.81 -4.08
C ASP A 56 -8.13 -14.64 -3.40
N PHE A 57 -7.75 -15.44 -2.39
CA PHE A 57 -8.71 -16.18 -1.56
C PHE A 57 -9.72 -15.24 -0.89
N THR A 58 -9.25 -14.13 -0.32
CA THR A 58 -10.11 -13.17 0.38
C THR A 58 -11.14 -12.55 -0.56
N VAL A 59 -10.75 -12.16 -1.77
CA VAL A 59 -11.67 -11.62 -2.79
C VAL A 59 -12.70 -12.66 -3.23
N ASN A 60 -12.29 -13.93 -3.42
CA ASN A 60 -13.23 -15.02 -3.74
C ASN A 60 -14.25 -15.26 -2.61
N VAL A 61 -13.86 -15.09 -1.34
CA VAL A 61 -14.79 -15.15 -0.20
C VAL A 61 -15.81 -14.01 -0.26
N LEU A 62 -15.35 -12.77 -0.51
CA LEU A 62 -16.23 -11.60 -0.62
C LEU A 62 -17.20 -11.69 -1.81
N GLN A 63 -16.77 -12.26 -2.94
CA GLN A 63 -17.63 -12.49 -4.11
C GLN A 63 -18.81 -13.44 -3.83
N LYS A 64 -18.67 -14.32 -2.84
CA LYS A 64 -19.74 -15.20 -2.37
C LYS A 64 -20.60 -14.56 -1.27
N SER A 65 -20.51 -13.22 -1.11
CA SER A 65 -21.26 -12.44 -0.12
C SER A 65 -20.99 -12.86 1.33
N MET A 66 -19.84 -13.50 1.58
CA MET A 66 -19.39 -13.84 2.93
C MET A 66 -18.62 -12.67 3.53
N LYS A 67 -18.70 -12.51 4.86
CA LYS A 67 -18.06 -11.39 5.55
C LYS A 67 -16.62 -11.71 5.93
N VAL A 68 -15.75 -10.75 5.71
CA VAL A 68 -14.36 -10.76 6.16
C VAL A 68 -14.15 -9.59 7.11
N VAL A 69 -13.85 -9.88 8.37
CA VAL A 69 -13.80 -8.90 9.47
C VAL A 69 -12.50 -9.01 10.24
N GLN A 70 -12.12 -7.91 10.91
CA GLN A 70 -11.00 -7.86 11.82
C GLN A 70 -11.54 -7.82 13.25
N ASN A 71 -10.88 -8.56 14.15
CA ASN A 71 -11.09 -8.43 15.59
C ASN A 71 -9.95 -7.58 16.18
N PRO A 72 -10.20 -6.34 16.64
CA PRO A 72 -9.15 -5.49 17.22
C PRO A 72 -8.49 -6.06 18.48
N GLN A 73 -9.14 -7.00 19.16
CA GLN A 73 -8.58 -7.66 20.35
C GLN A 73 -7.67 -8.85 20.01
N ALA A 74 -7.70 -9.33 18.76
CA ALA A 74 -6.84 -10.43 18.33
C ALA A 74 -5.40 -9.93 18.14
N LYS A 75 -4.46 -10.53 18.86
CA LYS A 75 -3.04 -10.16 18.82
C LYS A 75 -2.26 -11.16 17.98
N VAL A 76 -1.44 -10.63 17.07
CA VAL A 76 -0.55 -11.41 16.21
C VAL A 76 0.80 -10.73 16.17
N TYR A 77 1.87 -11.51 16.35
CA TYR A 77 3.24 -11.03 16.25
C TYR A 77 3.80 -11.47 14.90
N THR A 78 4.36 -10.52 14.15
CA THR A 78 4.97 -10.78 12.85
C THR A 78 6.24 -9.95 12.69
N ASN A 79 7.17 -10.46 11.91
CA ASN A 79 8.41 -9.78 11.60
C ASN A 79 8.23 -8.93 10.34
N ALA A 80 8.40 -7.61 10.48
CA ALA A 80 8.43 -6.70 9.33
C ALA A 80 9.85 -6.66 8.72
N PRO A 81 9.99 -6.30 7.42
CA PRO A 81 11.30 -6.15 6.81
C PRO A 81 12.15 -5.07 7.49
N GLU A 82 13.34 -5.44 7.96
CA GLU A 82 14.25 -4.49 8.62
C GLU A 82 15.19 -3.76 7.63
N THR A 83 15.38 -4.32 6.44
CA THR A 83 16.27 -3.78 5.39
C THR A 83 15.49 -3.28 4.18
N LEU A 84 16.04 -2.27 3.48
CA LEU A 84 15.48 -1.74 2.24
C LEU A 84 15.31 -2.82 1.16
N GLY A 85 16.27 -3.74 1.04
CA GLY A 85 16.21 -4.82 0.06
C GLY A 85 15.10 -5.84 0.35
N ALA A 86 14.90 -6.20 1.62
CA ALA A 86 13.80 -7.08 2.03
C ALA A 86 12.45 -6.38 1.85
N TRP A 87 12.37 -5.10 2.21
CA TRP A 87 11.19 -4.27 2.02
C TRP A 87 10.79 -4.19 0.54
N TYR A 88 11.75 -3.88 -0.34
CA TYR A 88 11.51 -3.75 -1.78
C TYR A 88 10.94 -5.06 -2.36
N LYS A 89 11.60 -6.19 -2.08
CA LYS A 89 11.11 -7.51 -2.52
C LYS A 89 9.70 -7.80 -2.03
N GLN A 90 9.39 -7.47 -0.77
CA GLN A 90 8.07 -7.70 -0.20
C GLN A 90 7.01 -6.81 -0.87
N ARG A 91 7.24 -5.49 -0.94
CA ARG A 91 6.27 -4.54 -1.50
C ARG A 91 6.04 -4.72 -2.99
N THR A 92 7.09 -4.98 -3.75
CA THR A 92 6.96 -5.30 -5.18
C THR A 92 6.11 -6.55 -5.40
N ARG A 93 6.28 -7.60 -4.57
CA ARG A 93 5.40 -8.79 -4.62
C ARG A 93 3.95 -8.43 -4.29
N TRP A 94 3.73 -7.70 -3.20
CA TRP A 94 2.36 -7.36 -2.77
C TRP A 94 1.65 -6.51 -3.81
N TRP A 95 2.24 -5.39 -4.20
CA TRP A 95 1.62 -4.46 -5.15
C TRP A 95 1.40 -5.06 -6.53
N PHE A 96 2.34 -5.85 -7.04
CA PHE A 96 2.10 -6.54 -8.30
C PHE A 96 1.00 -7.61 -8.16
N GLY A 97 0.98 -8.35 -7.05
CA GLY A 97 -0.07 -9.32 -6.77
C GLY A 97 -1.46 -8.70 -6.68
N TYR A 98 -1.60 -7.54 -6.05
CA TYR A 98 -2.85 -6.78 -6.03
C TYR A 98 -3.35 -6.43 -7.44
N LEU A 99 -2.45 -6.08 -8.37
CA LEU A 99 -2.81 -5.84 -9.77
C LEU A 99 -3.26 -7.12 -10.48
N GLN A 100 -2.67 -8.28 -10.15
CA GLN A 100 -3.16 -9.58 -10.64
C GLN A 100 -4.57 -9.88 -10.13
N VAL A 101 -4.81 -9.71 -8.83
CA VAL A 101 -6.14 -9.87 -8.21
C VAL A 101 -7.15 -8.93 -8.87
N TRP A 102 -6.81 -7.65 -9.06
CA TRP A 102 -7.65 -6.71 -9.78
C TRP A 102 -7.98 -7.17 -11.20
N LYS A 103 -6.98 -7.66 -11.96
CA LYS A 103 -7.14 -8.13 -13.35
C LYS A 103 -8.06 -9.35 -13.44
N ILE A 104 -7.84 -10.35 -12.60
CA ILE A 104 -8.62 -11.61 -12.58
C ILE A 104 -10.06 -11.32 -12.14
N HIS A 105 -10.24 -10.55 -11.07
CA HIS A 105 -11.54 -10.27 -10.46
C HIS A 105 -12.21 -9.00 -10.98
N ARG A 106 -11.76 -8.48 -12.14
CA ARG A 106 -12.11 -7.13 -12.63
C ARG A 106 -13.60 -6.82 -12.58
N ARG A 107 -14.45 -7.78 -12.98
CA ARG A 107 -15.92 -7.59 -13.02
C ARG A 107 -16.52 -7.28 -11.65
N TRP A 108 -16.03 -7.93 -10.60
CA TRP A 108 -16.45 -7.64 -9.22
C TRP A 108 -15.73 -6.41 -8.66
N SER A 109 -14.43 -6.28 -8.94
CA SER A 109 -13.58 -5.19 -8.43
C SER A 109 -14.08 -3.80 -8.80
N VAL A 110 -14.63 -3.61 -10.02
CA VAL A 110 -15.20 -2.32 -10.45
C VAL A 110 -16.48 -1.92 -9.70
N GLY A 111 -17.12 -2.86 -8.98
CA GLY A 111 -18.27 -2.59 -8.11
C GLY A 111 -17.90 -2.46 -6.63
N ASN A 112 -16.65 -2.72 -6.25
CA ASN A 112 -16.20 -2.68 -4.86
C ASN A 112 -15.37 -1.42 -4.59
N THR A 113 -15.86 -0.53 -3.72
CA THR A 113 -15.23 0.76 -3.40
C THR A 113 -13.79 0.62 -2.92
N TRP A 114 -13.48 -0.39 -2.11
CA TRP A 114 -12.12 -0.59 -1.60
C TRP A 114 -11.16 -1.05 -2.69
N MET A 115 -11.62 -1.91 -3.62
CA MET A 115 -10.82 -2.32 -4.77
C MET A 115 -10.53 -1.10 -5.66
N ILE A 116 -11.53 -0.26 -5.92
CA ILE A 116 -11.36 0.97 -6.71
C ILE A 116 -10.37 1.91 -6.02
N TYR A 117 -10.50 2.13 -4.71
CA TYR A 117 -9.56 2.93 -3.92
C TYR A 117 -8.12 2.38 -4.03
N ASN A 118 -7.94 1.06 -3.90
CA ASN A 118 -6.65 0.42 -4.06
C ASN A 118 -6.08 0.65 -5.46
N TYR A 119 -6.87 0.46 -6.51
CA TYR A 119 -6.43 0.67 -7.90
C TYR A 119 -6.11 2.14 -8.20
N LEU A 120 -6.91 3.08 -7.69
CA LEU A 120 -6.66 4.52 -7.82
C LEU A 120 -5.32 4.94 -7.19
N SER A 121 -4.88 4.27 -6.13
CA SER A 121 -3.59 4.58 -5.50
C SER A 121 -2.40 4.42 -6.46
N TYR A 122 -2.47 3.48 -7.41
CA TYR A 122 -1.45 3.29 -8.45
C TYR A 122 -1.45 4.42 -9.49
N ILE A 123 -2.63 4.90 -9.86
CA ILE A 123 -2.78 6.03 -10.79
C ILE A 123 -2.24 7.30 -10.12
N ILE A 124 -2.67 7.55 -8.87
CA ILE A 124 -2.22 8.69 -8.07
C ILE A 124 -0.70 8.65 -7.91
N SER A 125 -0.09 7.48 -7.67
CA SER A 125 1.37 7.39 -7.52
C SER A 125 2.10 7.81 -8.79
N VAL A 126 1.62 7.41 -9.98
CA VAL A 126 2.23 7.84 -11.25
C VAL A 126 2.06 9.34 -11.45
N CYS A 127 0.87 9.89 -11.16
CA CYS A 127 0.64 11.33 -11.17
C CYS A 127 1.59 12.06 -10.21
N SER A 128 1.85 11.52 -9.01
CA SER A 128 2.82 12.09 -8.06
C SER A 128 4.23 12.13 -8.64
N ILE A 129 4.67 11.09 -9.35
CA ILE A 129 5.99 11.10 -10.02
C ILE A 129 6.05 12.16 -11.11
N ILE A 130 5.01 12.29 -11.92
CA ILE A 130 4.94 13.36 -12.94
C ILE A 130 5.04 14.73 -12.28
N MET A 131 4.31 14.96 -11.18
CA MET A 131 4.38 16.21 -10.43
C MET A 131 5.79 16.48 -9.88
N ILE A 132 6.48 15.46 -9.36
CA ILE A 132 7.87 15.58 -8.90
C ILE A 132 8.81 15.95 -10.06
N LEU A 133 8.64 15.33 -11.23
CA LEU A 133 9.45 15.63 -12.42
C LEU A 133 9.21 17.04 -12.99
N LEU A 134 8.03 17.62 -12.74
CA LEU A 134 7.70 18.99 -13.14
C LEU A 134 8.24 20.06 -12.18
N ILE A 135 8.76 19.68 -11.00
CA ILE A 135 9.31 20.64 -10.03
C ILE A 135 10.32 21.59 -10.68
N PRO A 136 11.35 21.14 -11.43
CA PRO A 136 12.31 22.06 -12.04
C PRO A 136 11.67 23.07 -13.00
N TYR A 137 10.66 22.65 -13.75
CA TYR A 137 9.91 23.56 -14.63
C TYR A 137 9.19 24.66 -13.84
N PHE A 138 8.58 24.32 -12.70
CA PHE A 138 7.99 25.31 -11.80
C PHE A 138 9.03 26.20 -11.14
N MET A 139 10.22 25.67 -10.81
CA MET A 139 11.31 26.46 -10.24
C MET A 139 11.79 27.56 -11.21
N LEU A 140 11.76 27.31 -12.52
CA LEU A 140 12.15 28.28 -13.55
C LEU A 140 11.17 29.46 -13.71
N GLN A 141 9.97 29.39 -13.11
CA GLN A 141 9.02 30.50 -13.13
C GLN A 141 9.40 31.63 -12.16
N TYR A 142 10.35 31.36 -11.27
CA TYR A 142 10.81 32.29 -10.26
C TYR A 142 12.05 33.05 -10.74
N ASN A 143 11.98 34.39 -10.71
CA ASN A 143 13.10 35.26 -11.11
C ASN A 143 14.07 35.53 -9.94
N ASP A 144 13.62 35.40 -8.69
CA ASP A 144 14.40 35.63 -7.48
C ASP A 144 14.58 34.32 -6.69
N VAL A 145 15.83 34.03 -6.33
CA VAL A 145 16.20 32.86 -5.52
C VAL A 145 15.54 32.90 -4.14
N THR A 146 15.35 34.10 -3.58
CA THR A 146 14.71 34.26 -2.27
C THR A 146 13.25 33.84 -2.32
N ASP A 147 12.53 34.25 -3.36
CA ASP A 147 11.13 33.90 -3.57
C ASP A 147 10.95 32.40 -3.84
N LEU A 148 11.84 31.83 -4.66
CA LEU A 148 11.92 30.40 -4.91
C LEU A 148 12.14 29.60 -3.60
N ALA A 149 13.07 30.04 -2.75
CA ALA A 149 13.37 29.38 -1.48
C ALA A 149 12.19 29.44 -0.51
N LEU A 150 11.51 30.59 -0.41
CA LEU A 150 10.35 30.76 0.46
C LEU A 150 9.20 29.84 0.05
N HIS A 151 8.84 29.84 -1.24
CA HIS A 151 7.80 28.96 -1.77
C HIS A 151 8.17 27.48 -1.64
N GLY A 152 9.42 27.12 -1.92
CA GLY A 152 9.92 25.76 -1.73
C GLY A 152 9.77 25.26 -0.29
N LEU A 153 10.08 26.11 0.70
CA LEU A 153 9.86 25.80 2.12
C LEU A 153 8.38 25.61 2.44
N VAL A 154 7.51 26.47 1.92
CA VAL A 154 6.05 26.37 2.11
C VAL A 154 5.51 25.05 1.54
N TYR A 155 5.91 24.67 0.33
CA TYR A 155 5.51 23.42 -0.32
C TYR A 155 6.05 22.17 0.38
N LEU A 156 7.18 22.27 1.10
CA LEU A 156 7.70 21.18 1.92
C LEU A 156 6.97 21.08 3.27
N ILE A 157 6.78 22.21 3.95
CA ILE A 157 6.30 22.26 5.34
C ILE A 157 4.79 21.98 5.41
N ILE A 158 3.98 22.60 4.54
CA ILE A 158 2.52 22.49 4.63
C ILE A 158 2.04 21.02 4.52
N PRO A 159 2.46 20.21 3.54
CA PRO A 159 2.00 18.82 3.44
C PRO A 159 2.42 17.97 4.64
N VAL A 160 3.62 18.20 5.18
CA VAL A 160 4.11 17.50 6.37
C VAL A 160 3.27 17.87 7.59
N LEU A 161 2.99 19.16 7.80
CA LEU A 161 2.14 19.63 8.89
C LEU A 161 0.71 19.09 8.78
N LEU A 162 0.12 19.13 7.58
CA LEU A 162 -1.22 18.58 7.33
C LEU A 162 -1.26 17.07 7.62
N TYR A 163 -0.24 16.32 7.17
CA TYR A 163 -0.16 14.90 7.44
C TYR A 163 -0.08 14.61 8.95
N ILE A 164 0.77 15.32 9.68
CA ILE A 164 0.92 15.17 11.13
C ILE A 164 -0.37 15.59 11.86
N LEU A 165 -1.04 16.65 11.42
CA LEU A 165 -2.31 17.08 12.00
C LEU A 165 -3.39 15.98 11.86
N LEU A 166 -3.48 15.36 10.68
CA LEU A 166 -4.50 14.36 10.38
C LEU A 166 -4.22 12.99 11.00
N THR A 167 -2.95 12.62 11.15
CA THR A 167 -2.54 11.25 11.55
C THR A 167 -1.81 11.17 12.89
N GLY A 168 -1.26 12.28 13.39
CA GLY A 168 -0.39 12.29 14.56
C GLY A 168 -1.07 11.80 15.83
N TRP A 169 -2.36 12.05 15.98
CA TRP A 169 -3.17 11.59 17.12
C TRP A 169 -3.20 10.05 17.24
N LEU A 170 -3.07 9.32 16.13
CA LEU A 170 -2.98 7.85 16.11
C LEU A 170 -1.72 7.35 16.81
N PHE A 171 -0.64 8.13 16.75
CA PHE A 171 0.68 7.80 17.29
C PHE A 171 0.98 8.50 18.63
N GLY A 172 0.00 9.18 19.24
CA GLY A 172 0.19 9.96 20.46
C GLY A 172 0.70 9.15 21.67
N HIS A 173 0.47 7.83 21.67
CA HIS A 173 0.93 6.92 22.71
C HIS A 173 2.44 6.63 22.64
N ASP A 174 3.07 6.79 21.47
CA ASP A 174 4.50 6.55 21.27
C ASP A 174 5.17 7.79 20.64
N LYS A 175 5.84 8.56 21.50
CA LYS A 175 6.57 9.79 21.11
C LYS A 175 7.63 9.54 20.04
N LYS A 176 8.23 8.34 19.98
CA LYS A 176 9.22 8.01 18.95
C LYS A 176 8.54 7.84 17.59
N LEU A 177 7.40 7.14 17.54
CA LEU A 177 6.65 7.00 16.29
C LEU A 177 6.10 8.34 15.80
N LEU A 178 5.61 9.19 16.71
CA LEU A 178 5.16 10.54 16.38
C LEU A 178 6.27 11.38 15.73
N LEU A 179 7.48 11.37 16.30
CA LEU A 179 8.64 12.06 15.72
C LEU A 179 9.03 11.45 14.36
N MET A 180 8.92 10.14 14.22
CA MET A 180 9.24 9.41 12.99
C MET A 180 8.23 9.65 11.84
N LEU A 181 7.09 10.33 12.08
CA LEU A 181 6.18 10.73 11.01
C LEU A 181 6.83 11.70 10.01
N ILE A 182 7.72 12.59 10.47
CA ILE A 182 8.41 13.56 9.59
C ILE A 182 9.26 12.83 8.53
N PRO A 183 10.25 11.98 8.90
CA PRO A 183 11.01 11.23 7.91
C PRO A 183 10.16 10.18 7.17
N TYR A 184 9.06 9.70 7.77
CA TYR A 184 8.11 8.84 7.07
C TYR A 184 7.46 9.56 5.89
N VAL A 185 6.93 10.77 6.08
CA VAL A 185 6.27 11.54 5.03
C VAL A 185 7.26 11.97 3.96
N ILE A 186 8.41 12.52 4.35
CA ILE A 186 9.34 13.11 3.37
C ILE A 186 10.09 12.03 2.59
N ILE A 187 10.66 11.03 3.27
CA ILE A 187 11.58 10.08 2.66
C ILE A 187 10.86 8.77 2.31
N TYR A 188 10.22 8.16 3.30
CA TYR A 188 9.68 6.81 3.13
C TYR A 188 8.47 6.79 2.17
N SER A 189 7.56 7.76 2.28
CA SER A 189 6.39 7.87 1.40
C SER A 189 6.81 8.11 -0.05
N THR A 190 7.82 8.96 -0.27
CA THR A 190 8.41 9.23 -1.58
C THR A 190 8.98 7.95 -2.19
N PHE A 191 9.79 7.21 -1.43
CA PHE A 191 10.33 5.93 -1.90
C PHE A 191 9.22 4.91 -2.23
N ARG A 192 8.16 4.88 -1.42
CA ARG A 192 6.98 4.05 -1.66
C ARG A 192 6.29 4.40 -2.97
N VAL A 193 6.07 5.69 -3.23
CA VAL A 193 5.46 6.19 -4.47
C VAL A 193 6.31 5.83 -5.68
N PHE A 194 7.64 5.98 -5.63
CA PHE A 194 8.53 5.57 -6.71
C PHE A 194 8.40 4.09 -7.05
N VAL A 195 8.46 3.21 -6.05
CA VAL A 195 8.40 1.77 -6.29
C VAL A 195 6.99 1.34 -6.73
N LEU A 196 5.92 1.94 -6.17
CA LEU A 196 4.54 1.66 -6.57
C LEU A 196 4.29 2.05 -8.04
N SER A 197 4.74 3.24 -8.45
CA SER A 197 4.67 3.72 -9.82
C SER A 197 5.48 2.86 -10.79
N TYR A 198 6.69 2.46 -10.39
CA TYR A 198 7.51 1.53 -11.17
C TYR A 198 6.77 0.20 -11.40
N VAL A 199 6.21 -0.40 -10.35
CA VAL A 199 5.43 -1.65 -10.46
C VAL A 199 4.22 -1.47 -11.38
N TYR A 200 3.51 -0.34 -11.28
CA TYR A 200 2.36 -0.07 -12.12
C TYR A 200 2.73 0.09 -13.59
N ILE A 201 3.78 0.84 -13.89
CA ILE A 201 4.29 1.00 -15.27
C ILE A 201 4.71 -0.34 -15.84
N CYS A 202 5.45 -1.16 -15.07
CA CYS A 202 5.82 -2.52 -15.49
C CYS A 202 4.60 -3.39 -15.75
N TYR A 203 3.55 -3.30 -14.92
CA TYR A 203 2.29 -4.01 -15.13
C TYR A 203 1.58 -3.58 -16.42
N LEU A 204 1.51 -2.27 -16.70
CA LEU A 204 0.85 -1.73 -17.90
C LEU A 204 1.62 -2.06 -19.19
N THR A 205 2.94 -2.10 -19.12
CA THR A 205 3.81 -2.32 -20.29
C THR A 205 4.17 -3.79 -20.51
N GLY A 206 3.97 -4.66 -19.52
CA GLY A 206 4.42 -6.06 -19.57
C GLY A 206 5.95 -6.19 -19.59
N MET A 207 6.69 -5.18 -19.12
CA MET A 207 8.15 -5.14 -19.20
C MET A 207 8.84 -5.08 -17.84
N GLY A 208 10.01 -5.72 -17.73
CA GLY A 208 11.07 -5.37 -16.78
C GLY A 208 10.94 -5.88 -15.35
N LEU A 209 9.75 -6.29 -14.88
CA LEU A 209 9.59 -6.75 -13.50
C LEU A 209 9.68 -8.28 -13.40
N LYS A 210 10.70 -8.76 -12.67
CA LYS A 210 10.89 -10.17 -12.31
C LYS A 210 10.75 -10.37 -10.82
N ILE A 211 9.72 -11.11 -10.41
CA ILE A 211 9.45 -11.42 -9.01
C ILE A 211 9.79 -12.89 -8.77
N LYS A 212 10.69 -13.15 -7.82
CA LYS A 212 10.95 -14.51 -7.32
C LYS A 212 10.10 -14.75 -6.08
N PHE A 213 9.30 -15.82 -6.10
CA PHE A 213 8.51 -16.27 -4.95
C PHE A 213 8.57 -17.79 -4.85
N GLY A 214 9.19 -18.29 -3.77
CA GLY A 214 9.53 -19.71 -3.65
C GLY A 214 10.41 -20.17 -4.83
N SER A 215 10.00 -21.24 -5.49
CA SER A 215 10.65 -21.77 -6.70
C SER A 215 10.20 -21.06 -8.00
N ARG A 216 9.19 -20.19 -7.94
CA ARG A 216 8.59 -19.56 -9.13
C ARG A 216 9.28 -18.23 -9.45
N THR A 217 9.55 -18.00 -10.73
CA THR A 217 9.94 -16.68 -11.25
C THR A 217 8.82 -16.16 -12.12
N ILE A 218 8.23 -15.03 -11.73
CA ILE A 218 7.07 -14.44 -12.39
C ILE A 218 7.53 -13.16 -13.06
N ASN A 219 7.28 -13.11 -14.36
CA ASN A 219 7.56 -11.94 -15.19
C ASN A 219 6.26 -11.16 -15.33
N ALA A 220 6.34 -9.84 -15.25
CA ALA A 220 5.26 -9.00 -15.79
C ALA A 220 5.06 -9.38 -17.26
N LYS A 221 3.88 -9.91 -17.59
CA LYS A 221 3.40 -10.18 -18.95
C LYS A 221 2.01 -9.58 -19.07
#